data_AF-A0AB33SQL9-F1
#
_entry.id   AF-A0AB33SQL9-F1
#
_cell.length_a   1.000
_cell.length_b   1.000
_cell.length_c   1.000
_cell.angle_alpha   90.00
_cell.angle_beta   90.00
_cell.angle_gamma   90.00
#
_symmetry.space_group_name_H-M   'P 1'
#
loop_
_entity.id
_entity.type
_entity.pdbx_description
1 polymer ?
#
loop_
_entity_poly.entity_id
_entity_poly.type
_entity_poly.pdbx_seq_one_letter_code
_entity_poly.pdbx_strand_id
1 'polypeptide(L)'
;MKTTGTTIKLGIVWLVLSVFTVMIIVVFGQVRFHHTTGYSAVFTHVSGLRAGQFVRAAGVEVGKVAKVTLIDGDKQVLVDFTVDRSLSLDQATTASIR
;
A
#
# COMPACT_ATOMS: atom_id res chain seq x y z
N MET A 1 -46.42 3.35 25.78
CA MET A 1 -45.01 3.77 25.82
C MET A 1 -44.64 4.36 24.46
N LYS A 2 -44.41 5.68 24.35
CA LYS A 2 -44.12 6.35 23.07
C LYS A 2 -42.61 6.28 22.79
N THR A 3 -42.15 5.15 22.25
CA THR A 3 -40.72 4.89 21.97
C THR A 3 -40.21 5.59 20.70
N THR A 4 -41.10 6.16 19.89
CA THR A 4 -40.78 6.79 18.59
C THR A 4 -39.74 7.91 18.69
N GLY A 5 -39.78 8.74 19.74
CA GLY A 5 -38.81 9.83 19.91
C GLY A 5 -37.39 9.34 20.25
N THR A 6 -37.28 8.22 20.96
CA THR A 6 -35.98 7.62 21.32
C THR A 6 -35.34 6.94 20.11
N THR A 7 -36.13 6.26 19.27
CA THR A 7 -35.65 5.60 18.05
C THR A 7 -35.04 6.60 17.06
N ILE A 8 -35.66 7.77 16.89
CA ILE A 8 -35.14 8.83 16.00
C ILE A 8 -33.80 9.36 16.51
N LYS A 9 -33.69 9.64 17.81
CA LYS A 9 -32.43 10.08 18.42
C LYS A 9 -31.34 9.01 18.28
N LEU A 10 -31.67 7.74 18.49
CA LEU A 10 -30.75 6.63 18.31
C LEU A 10 -30.25 6.53 16.86
N GLY A 11 -31.17 6.67 15.88
CA GLY A 11 -30.85 6.64 14.47
C GLY A 11 -29.91 7.77 14.03
N ILE A 12 -30.15 8.99 14.52
CA ILE A 12 -29.28 10.15 14.25
C ILE A 12 -27.88 9.91 14.83
N VAL A 13 -27.79 9.43 16.07
CA VAL A 13 -26.50 9.12 16.71
C VAL A 13 -25.75 8.04 15.94
N TRP A 14 -26.44 6.98 15.51
CA TRP A 14 -25.86 5.93 14.68
C TRP A 14 -25.38 6.43 13.33
N LEU A 15 -26.16 7.30 12.68
CA LEU A 15 -25.80 7.88 11.40
C LEU A 15 -24.54 8.75 11.53
N VAL A 16 -24.46 9.59 12.57
CA VAL A 16 -23.28 10.40 12.87
C VAL A 16 -22.06 9.50 13.13
N LEU A 17 -22.20 8.48 13.98
CA LEU A 17 -21.11 7.52 14.27
C LEU A 17 -20.64 6.79 13.00
N SER A 18 -21.56 6.38 12.13
CA SER A 18 -21.24 5.71 10.87
C SER A 18 -20.48 6.64 9.92
N VAL A 19 -20.90 7.90 9.79
CA VAL A 19 -20.20 8.92 8.99
C VAL A 19 -18.78 9.13 9.51
N PHE A 20 -18.59 9.29 10.82
CA PHE A 20 -17.26 9.40 11.41
C PHE A 20 -16.42 8.14 11.18
N THR A 21 -17.00 6.95 11.29
CA THR A 21 -16.31 5.69 11.03
C THR A 21 -15.82 5.61 9.58
N VAL A 22 -16.68 5.96 8.61
CA VAL A 22 -16.31 6.02 7.20
C VAL A 22 -15.23 7.07 6.95
N MET A 23 -15.35 8.26 7.56
CA MET A 23 -14.35 9.32 7.45
C MET A 23 -12.98 8.88 7.98
N ILE A 24 -12.94 8.19 9.13
CA ILE A 24 -11.71 7.62 9.69
C ILE A 24 -11.13 6.58 8.73
N ILE A 25 -11.94 5.69 8.15
CA ILE A 25 -11.45 4.71 7.17
C ILE A 25 -10.91 5.41 5.91
N VAL A 26 -11.53 6.49 5.44
CA VAL A 26 -11.03 7.23 4.28
C VAL A 26 -9.70 7.94 4.60
N VAL A 27 -9.58 8.55 5.78
CA VAL A 27 -8.38 9.29 6.20
C VAL A 27 -7.23 8.37 6.61
N PHE A 28 -7.52 7.36 7.44
CA PHE A 28 -6.54 6.44 8.04
C PHE A 28 -6.44 5.10 7.35
N GLY A 29 -7.46 4.68 6.59
CA GLY A 29 -7.43 3.39 5.91
C GLY A 29 -6.32 3.27 4.88
N GLN A 30 -5.51 4.32 4.69
CA GLN A 30 -4.37 4.33 3.77
C GLN A 30 -4.81 3.70 2.45
N VAL A 31 -6.06 3.98 2.02
CA VAL A 31 -6.42 3.89 0.61
C VAL A 31 -5.74 5.08 -0.03
N ARG A 32 -4.40 5.05 0.04
CA ARG A 32 -3.51 5.72 -0.87
C ARG A 32 -3.85 5.06 -2.20
N PHE A 33 -4.94 5.51 -2.80
CA PHE A 33 -5.03 5.75 -4.24
C PHE A 33 -4.00 6.83 -4.64
N HIS A 34 -2.83 6.88 -3.99
CA HIS A 34 -1.67 7.38 -4.69
C HIS A 34 -1.56 6.41 -5.85
N HIS A 35 -1.75 6.92 -7.06
CA HIS A 35 -1.50 6.19 -8.28
C HIS A 35 -0.03 5.80 -8.31
N THR A 36 0.36 4.80 -7.52
CA THR A 36 1.67 4.20 -7.57
C THR A 36 1.58 3.06 -8.56
N THR A 37 2.50 3.04 -9.51
CA THR A 37 2.58 1.97 -10.49
C THR A 37 3.29 0.80 -9.83
N GLY A 38 2.64 -0.36 -9.78
CA GLY A 38 3.24 -1.59 -9.27
C GLY A 38 4.16 -2.19 -10.32
N TYR A 39 5.39 -2.48 -9.93
CA TYR A 39 6.38 -3.18 -10.75
C TYR A 39 6.88 -4.42 -9.99
N SER A 40 7.22 -5.45 -10.73
CA SER A 40 7.80 -6.68 -10.20
C SER A 40 9.19 -6.87 -10.80
N ALA A 41 10.18 -7.14 -9.95
CA ALA A 41 11.54 -7.48 -10.38
C ALA A 41 11.95 -8.83 -9.80
N VAL A 42 12.64 -9.62 -10.63
CA VAL A 42 13.18 -10.93 -10.23
C VAL A 42 14.65 -10.76 -9.89
N PHE A 43 15.02 -11.16 -8.69
CA PHE A 43 16.39 -11.14 -8.19
C PHE A 43 16.86 -12.56 -7.91
N THR A 44 18.14 -12.84 -8.18
CA THR A 44 18.77 -14.14 -7.86
C THR A 44 19.13 -14.26 -6.38
N HIS A 45 19.51 -13.14 -5.74
CA HIS A 45 19.80 -13.11 -4.31
C HIS A 45 19.27 -11.82 -3.68
N VAL A 46 18.51 -11.96 -2.59
CA VAL A 46 18.04 -10.86 -1.75
C VAL A 46 18.31 -11.17 -0.28
N SER A 47 19.49 -10.80 0.21
CA SER A 47 19.79 -10.99 1.63
C SER A 47 19.09 -9.91 2.47
N GLY A 48 18.17 -10.33 3.34
CA GLY A 48 17.59 -9.45 4.36
C GLY A 48 16.52 -8.45 3.89
N LEU A 49 16.08 -8.53 2.63
CA LEU A 49 15.03 -7.65 2.11
C LEU A 49 13.68 -7.99 2.76
N ARG A 50 12.99 -6.96 3.26
CA ARG A 50 11.67 -7.09 3.92
C ARG A 50 10.63 -6.22 3.23
N ALA A 51 9.37 -6.63 3.32
CA ALA A 51 8.25 -5.78 2.94
C ALA A 51 8.28 -4.47 3.75
N GLY A 52 7.98 -3.35 3.11
CA GLY A 52 8.01 -2.02 3.70
C GLY A 52 9.36 -1.28 3.59
N GLN A 53 10.40 -1.89 3.02
CA GLN A 53 11.65 -1.19 2.72
C GLN A 53 11.46 -0.13 1.62
N PHE A 54 12.24 0.93 1.69
CA PHE A 54 12.18 2.03 0.73
C PHE A 54 12.91 1.69 -0.56
N VAL A 55 12.29 1.96 -1.70
CA VAL A 55 12.93 1.87 -3.02
C VAL A 55 13.47 3.24 -3.38
N ARG A 56 14.75 3.28 -3.79
CA ARG A 56 15.42 4.52 -4.17
C ARG A 56 15.86 4.50 -5.62
N ALA A 57 15.63 5.60 -6.33
CA ALA A 57 16.20 5.86 -7.64
C ALA A 57 17.10 7.09 -7.54
N ALA A 58 18.33 7.00 -8.04
CA ALA A 58 19.33 8.07 -7.97
C ALA A 58 19.52 8.69 -6.56
N GLY A 59 19.29 7.90 -5.49
CA GLY A 59 19.41 8.35 -4.10
C GLY A 59 18.13 8.95 -3.48
N VAL A 60 17.07 9.14 -4.26
CA VAL A 60 15.78 9.68 -3.78
C VAL A 60 14.81 8.53 -3.50
N GLU A 61 14.04 8.61 -2.42
CA GLU A 61 12.94 7.69 -2.14
C GLU A 61 11.84 7.87 -3.18
N VAL A 62 11.62 6.84 -3.99
CA VAL A 62 10.62 6.86 -5.08
C VAL A 62 9.48 5.89 -4.87
N GLY A 63 9.58 5.03 -3.85
CA GLY A 63 8.67 3.92 -3.69
C GLY A 63 8.90 3.08 -2.44
N LYS A 64 8.10 2.03 -2.33
CA LYS A 64 8.19 1.04 -1.23
C LYS A 64 8.05 -0.38 -1.76
N VAL A 65 8.75 -1.31 -1.10
CA VAL A 65 8.59 -2.74 -1.33
C VAL A 65 7.24 -3.17 -0.75
N ALA A 66 6.34 -3.63 -1.62
CA ALA A 66 5.03 -4.12 -1.24
C ALA A 66 5.12 -5.56 -0.72
N LYS A 67 5.84 -6.42 -1.44
CA LYS A 67 5.93 -7.84 -1.10
C LYS A 67 7.23 -8.44 -1.61
N VAL A 68 7.72 -9.45 -0.90
CA VAL A 68 8.86 -10.28 -1.28
C VAL A 68 8.36 -11.72 -1.29
N THR A 69 8.42 -12.37 -2.45
CA THR A 69 7.94 -13.74 -2.66
C THR A 69 9.09 -14.58 -3.20
N LEU A 70 9.46 -15.64 -2.49
CA LEU A 70 10.44 -16.59 -2.99
C LEU A 70 9.76 -17.50 -4.02
N ILE A 71 10.38 -17.59 -5.19
CA ILE A 71 9.91 -18.37 -6.34
C ILE A 71 11.00 -19.39 -6.70
N ASP A 72 10.60 -20.46 -7.38
CA ASP A 72 11.55 -21.43 -7.94
C ASP A 72 12.40 -22.17 -6.88
N GLY A 73 11.76 -22.53 -5.77
CA GLY A 73 12.38 -23.36 -4.72
C GLY A 73 13.59 -22.69 -4.05
N ASP A 74 13.45 -21.42 -3.67
CA ASP A 74 14.45 -20.59 -2.97
C ASP A 74 15.63 -20.07 -3.81
N LYS A 75 15.62 -20.28 -5.13
CA LYS A 75 16.69 -19.80 -6.02
C LYS A 75 16.45 -18.41 -6.60
N GLN A 76 15.21 -17.97 -6.63
CA GLN A 76 14.81 -16.69 -7.21
C GLN A 76 13.84 -15.99 -6.29
N VAL A 77 13.88 -14.66 -6.26
CA VAL A 77 12.97 -13.88 -5.43
C VAL A 77 12.31 -12.81 -6.27
N LEU A 78 10.98 -12.88 -6.30
CA LEU A 78 10.11 -11.89 -6.89
C LEU A 78 9.85 -10.80 -5.87
N VAL A 79 10.29 -9.60 -6.18
CA VAL A 79 10.07 -8.41 -5.35
C VAL A 79 9.05 -7.53 -6.05
N ASP A 80 7.90 -7.37 -5.40
CA ASP A 80 6.87 -6.44 -5.82
C ASP A 80 7.10 -5.12 -5.11
N PHE A 81 7.22 -4.05 -5.88
CA PHE A 81 7.42 -2.72 -5.36
C PHE A 81 6.55 -1.71 -6.10
N THR A 82 6.16 -0.66 -5.38
CA THR A 82 5.34 0.41 -5.92
C THR A 82 6.20 1.66 -6.06
N VAL A 83 6.09 2.32 -7.21
CA VAL A 83 6.81 3.57 -7.51
C VAL A 83 5.82 4.65 -7.87
N ASP A 84 6.14 5.89 -7.49
CA ASP A 84 5.33 7.06 -7.83
C ASP A 84 5.19 7.21 -9.36
N ARG A 85 3.96 7.40 -9.86
CA ARG A 85 3.66 7.50 -11.32
C ARG A 85 4.33 8.69 -12.00
N SER A 86 4.80 9.67 -11.23
CA SER A 86 5.64 10.76 -11.75
C SER A 86 6.96 10.25 -12.35
N LEU A 87 7.40 9.05 -12.00
CA LEU A 87 8.60 8.41 -12.54
C LEU A 87 8.22 7.20 -13.40
N SER A 88 8.30 7.33 -14.72
CA SER A 88 8.16 6.20 -15.63
C SER A 88 9.47 5.43 -15.67
N LEU A 89 9.45 4.20 -15.15
CA LEU A 89 10.55 3.26 -15.26
C LEU A 89 10.43 2.52 -16.59
N ASP A 90 11.48 2.62 -17.40
CA ASP A 90 11.59 1.88 -18.66
C ASP A 90 12.16 0.48 -18.42
N GLN A 91 11.91 -0.47 -19.34
CA GLN A 91 12.37 -1.86 -19.24
C GLN A 91 13.89 -1.99 -19.22
N ALA A 92 14.62 -0.99 -19.70
CA ALA A 92 16.08 -0.92 -19.62
C ALA A 92 16.61 -0.63 -18.19
N THR A 93 15.73 -0.28 -17.24
CA THR A 93 16.14 0.06 -15.88
C THR A 93 16.60 -1.18 -15.12
N THR A 94 17.84 -1.15 -14.64
CA THR A 94 18.38 -2.21 -13.79
C THR A 94 18.20 -1.86 -12.31
N ALA A 95 17.61 -2.77 -11.54
CA ALA A 95 17.52 -2.64 -10.09
C ALA A 95 18.67 -3.41 -9.43
N SER A 96 19.30 -2.80 -8.42
CA SER A 96 20.36 -3.42 -7.62
C SER A 96 20.07 -3.26 -6.14
N ILE A 97 20.30 -4.31 -5.36
CA ILE A 97 20.18 -4.29 -3.90
C ILE A 97 21.58 -4.06 -3.33
N ARG A 98 21.71 -3.10 -2.42
CA ARG A 98 22.96 -2.71 -1.75
C ARG A 98 22.70 -2.51 -0.26
#